data_AF-A0A968YHS4-F1
#
_entry.id   AF-A0A968YHS4-F1
#
_cell.length_a   1.000
_cell.length_b   1.000
_cell.length_c   1.000
_cell.angle_alpha   90.00
_cell.angle_beta   90.00
_cell.angle_gamma   90.00
#
_symmetry.space_group_name_H-M   'P 1'
#
loop_
_entity.id
_entity.type
_entity.pdbx_description
1 polymer ?
#
loop_
_entity_poly.entity_id
_entity_poly.type
_entity_poly.pdbx_seq_one_letter_code
_entity_poly.pdbx_strand_id
1 'polypeptide(L)'
;MGSSHFLEPNSEKCQTCIFRSADEGGTVLHPKRMAQITQYLCQGTQHICHTNPDDLRSAFGHRACRGGRDLQLQVFAALGMIDEPTDEALEAVNQVYLASKEESDEDAHAIRTQQVN
;
A
#
# COMPACT_ATOMS: atom_id res chain seq x y z
N MET A 1 15.71 11.88 0.93
CA MET A 1 14.97 10.63 0.67
C MET A 1 13.58 10.84 1.22
N GLY A 2 12.64 11.28 0.37
CA GLY A 2 11.26 11.52 0.77
C GLY A 2 10.64 10.22 1.27
N SER A 3 9.95 10.27 2.40
CA SER A 3 9.26 9.10 2.96
C SER A 3 8.19 8.65 1.97
N SER A 4 8.29 7.43 1.44
CA SER A 4 7.22 6.84 0.64
C SER A 4 5.91 6.87 1.44
N HIS A 5 4.81 7.24 0.79
CA HIS A 5 3.50 7.22 1.45
C HIS A 5 3.05 5.79 1.78
N PHE A 6 3.67 4.79 1.16
CA PHE A 6 3.37 3.38 1.33
C PHE A 6 4.46 2.66 2.15
N LEU A 7 4.06 1.69 2.96
CA LEU A 7 5.02 0.84 3.67
C LEU A 7 5.64 -0.16 2.70
N GLU A 8 6.93 -0.42 2.88
CA GLU A 8 7.64 -1.50 2.18
C GLU A 8 6.96 -2.85 2.45
N PRO A 9 6.65 -3.68 1.45
CA PRO A 9 6.04 -4.98 1.70
C PRO A 9 7.06 -5.99 2.25
N ASN A 10 6.56 -6.99 2.97
CA ASN A 10 7.33 -8.21 3.21
C ASN A 10 7.70 -8.87 1.88
N SER A 11 8.84 -9.55 1.82
CA SER A 11 9.28 -10.25 0.61
C SER A 11 8.32 -11.38 0.22
N GLU A 12 7.66 -12.00 1.21
CA GLU A 12 6.81 -13.16 1.01
C GLU A 12 5.50 -13.09 1.83
N LYS A 13 4.50 -13.84 1.38
CA LYS A 13 3.25 -14.08 2.12
C LYS A 13 3.57 -14.91 3.37
N CYS A 14 3.01 -14.54 4.53
CA CYS A 14 3.17 -15.36 5.74
C CYS A 14 2.56 -16.76 5.57
N GLN A 15 2.95 -17.71 6.42
CA GLN A 15 2.48 -19.11 6.34
C GLN A 15 0.96 -19.25 6.47
N THR A 16 0.32 -18.37 7.23
CA THR A 16 -1.14 -18.35 7.44
C THR A 16 -1.87 -17.38 6.52
N CYS A 17 -1.25 -16.95 5.42
CA CYS A 17 -1.80 -15.92 4.55
C CYS A 17 -3.04 -16.42 3.81
N ILE A 18 -4.15 -15.71 3.96
CA ILE A 18 -5.43 -15.94 3.26
C ILE A 18 -5.38 -15.69 1.75
N PHE A 19 -4.29 -15.10 1.25
CA PHE A 19 -4.06 -14.82 -0.18
C PHE A 19 -3.06 -15.79 -0.84
N ARG A 20 -2.70 -16.87 -0.12
CA ARG A 20 -2.05 -18.02 -0.74
C ARG A 20 -3.06 -18.76 -1.62
N SER A 21 -2.56 -19.43 -2.64
CA SER A 21 -3.37 -20.36 -3.42
C SER A 21 -3.79 -21.55 -2.55
N ALA A 22 -4.82 -22.29 -2.96
CA ALA A 22 -5.31 -23.43 -2.19
C ALA A 22 -4.24 -24.53 -2.04
N ASP A 23 -3.40 -24.70 -3.06
CA ASP A 23 -2.25 -25.62 -3.08
C ASP A 23 -1.08 -25.16 -2.18
N GLU A 24 -0.95 -23.85 -1.93
CA GLU A 24 -0.01 -23.29 -0.96
C GLU A 24 -0.56 -23.23 0.48
N GLY A 25 -1.70 -23.87 0.76
CA GLY A 25 -2.35 -23.86 2.08
C GLY A 25 -3.21 -22.63 2.36
N GLY A 26 -3.58 -21.87 1.33
CA GLY A 26 -4.46 -20.72 1.43
C GLY A 26 -5.92 -21.12 1.65
N THR A 27 -6.57 -20.44 2.60
CA THR A 27 -8.01 -20.60 2.84
C THR A 27 -8.79 -19.84 1.77
N VAL A 28 -9.61 -20.54 0.98
CA VAL A 28 -10.55 -19.89 0.05
C VAL A 28 -11.64 -19.18 0.84
N LEU A 29 -11.58 -17.85 0.87
CA LEU A 29 -12.57 -17.02 1.55
C LEU A 29 -13.86 -16.92 0.73
N HIS A 30 -14.98 -16.81 1.44
CA HIS A 30 -16.26 -16.53 0.80
C HIS A 30 -16.19 -15.21 -0.01
N PRO A 31 -16.80 -15.12 -1.22
CA PRO A 31 -16.69 -13.94 -2.10
C PRO A 31 -17.04 -12.61 -1.42
N LYS A 32 -18.09 -12.60 -0.58
CA LYS A 32 -18.47 -11.43 0.24
C LYS A 32 -17.33 -10.94 1.15
N ARG A 33 -16.54 -11.85 1.71
CA ARG A 33 -15.40 -11.49 2.57
C ARG A 33 -14.24 -10.93 1.74
N MET A 34 -13.98 -11.49 0.56
CA MET A 34 -12.99 -10.95 -0.37
C MET A 34 -13.34 -9.53 -0.81
N ALA A 35 -14.61 -9.24 -1.10
CA ALA A 35 -15.04 -7.88 -1.45
C ALA A 35 -14.78 -6.86 -0.33
N GLN A 36 -15.07 -7.22 0.92
CA GLN A 36 -14.81 -6.36 2.09
C GLN A 36 -13.31 -6.06 2.26
N ILE A 37 -12.47 -7.09 2.12
CA ILE A 37 -11.01 -6.96 2.23
C ILE A 37 -10.47 -6.07 1.10
N THR A 38 -10.97 -6.27 -0.11
CA THR A 38 -10.58 -5.47 -1.28
C THR A 38 -10.90 -4.00 -1.06
N GLN A 39 -12.12 -3.69 -0.61
CA GLN A 39 -12.53 -2.31 -0.30
C GLN A 39 -11.64 -1.68 0.78
N TYR A 40 -11.34 -2.43 1.84
CA TYR A 40 -10.48 -1.97 2.93
C TYR A 40 -9.06 -1.60 2.44
N LEU A 41 -8.47 -2.43 1.58
CA LEU A 41 -7.15 -2.15 0.98
C LEU A 41 -7.15 -0.93 0.08
N CYS A 42 -8.21 -0.75 -0.71
CA CYS A 42 -8.31 0.36 -1.65
C CYS A 42 -8.41 1.72 -0.96
N GLN A 43 -8.79 1.75 0.32
CA GLN A 43 -8.80 2.97 1.14
C GLN A 43 -7.40 3.38 1.62
N GLY A 44 -6.34 2.70 1.15
CA GLY A 44 -4.96 2.97 1.54
C GLY A 44 -4.55 2.33 2.86
N THR A 45 -5.40 1.50 3.47
CA THR A 45 -5.05 0.78 4.69
C THR A 45 -4.32 -0.52 4.36
N GLN A 46 -3.12 -0.71 4.90
CA GLN A 46 -2.27 -1.88 4.59
C GLN A 46 -2.24 -2.94 5.70
N HIS A 47 -3.08 -2.77 6.72
CA HIS A 47 -3.13 -3.62 7.91
C HIS A 47 -4.21 -4.71 7.82
N ILE A 48 -4.01 -5.73 6.97
CA ILE A 48 -4.94 -6.87 6.94
C ILE A 48 -4.55 -7.95 7.96
N CYS A 49 -3.26 -8.21 8.14
CA CYS A 49 -2.74 -9.26 9.01
C CYS A 49 -1.45 -8.82 9.70
N HIS A 50 -1.23 -9.27 10.95
CA HIS A 50 -0.01 -9.23 11.76
C HIS A 50 0.95 -8.04 11.63
N THR A 51 0.51 -6.88 11.16
CA THR A 51 1.12 -5.60 11.53
C THR A 51 0.80 -5.38 13.00
N ASN A 52 1.53 -6.07 13.87
CA ASN A 52 1.46 -5.90 15.31
C ASN A 52 2.43 -4.75 15.66
N PRO A 53 1.93 -3.55 15.96
CA PRO A 53 2.79 -2.40 16.24
C PRO A 53 3.66 -2.61 17.50
N ASP A 54 3.30 -3.56 18.37
CA ASP A 54 3.95 -3.81 19.65
C ASP A 54 4.94 -5.00 19.63
N ASP A 55 5.11 -5.69 18.50
CA ASP A 55 5.87 -6.94 18.44
C ASP A 55 7.32 -6.75 17.99
N LEU A 56 8.15 -6.28 18.93
CA LEU A 56 9.61 -6.15 18.82
C LEU A 56 10.37 -7.49 18.66
N ARG A 57 9.67 -8.62 18.51
CA ARG A 57 10.28 -9.96 18.29
C ARG A 57 10.05 -10.52 16.88
N SER A 58 9.22 -9.87 16.08
CA SER A 58 9.15 -10.14 14.65
C SER A 58 10.31 -9.42 13.96
N ALA A 59 11.17 -10.16 13.26
CA ALA A 59 12.21 -9.57 12.39
C ALA A 59 11.65 -8.75 11.20
N PHE A 60 10.33 -8.54 11.14
CA PHE A 60 9.58 -7.89 10.07
C PHE A 60 8.85 -6.63 10.57
N GLY A 61 9.57 -5.70 11.20
CA GLY A 61 9.01 -4.40 11.65
C GLY A 61 8.35 -3.62 10.51
N HIS A 62 7.37 -2.75 10.82
CA HIS A 62 6.73 -1.71 9.98
C HIS A 62 6.43 -2.02 8.49
N ARG A 63 6.43 -3.28 8.05
CA ARG A 63 6.24 -3.65 6.65
C ARG A 63 4.78 -3.93 6.31
N ALA A 64 4.38 -3.63 5.07
CA ALA A 64 3.09 -4.02 4.55
C ALA A 64 2.98 -5.55 4.42
N CYS A 65 1.77 -6.08 4.62
CA CYS A 65 1.48 -7.49 4.33
C CYS A 65 1.67 -7.76 2.83
N ARG A 66 2.51 -8.75 2.46
CA ARG A 66 2.76 -9.08 1.05
C ARG A 66 1.50 -9.48 0.29
N GLY A 67 0.69 -10.37 0.86
CA GLY A 67 -0.55 -10.80 0.20
C GLY A 67 -1.58 -9.67 0.04
N GLY A 68 -1.63 -8.75 1.02
CA GLY A 68 -2.43 -7.53 0.90
C GLY A 68 -1.91 -6.60 -0.18
N ARG A 69 -0.58 -6.44 -0.28
CA ARG A 69 0.06 -5.65 -1.34
C ARG A 69 -0.24 -6.23 -2.72
N ASP A 70 -0.08 -7.53 -2.93
CA ASP A 70 -0.36 -8.16 -4.22
C ASP A 70 -1.81 -7.90 -4.68
N LEU A 71 -2.78 -8.01 -3.77
CA LEU A 71 -4.18 -7.71 -4.08
C LEU A 71 -4.40 -6.22 -4.38
N GLN A 72 -3.75 -5.34 -3.63
CA GLN A 72 -3.80 -3.89 -3.87
C GLN A 72 -3.26 -3.53 -5.27
N LEU A 73 -2.11 -4.11 -5.66
CA LEU A 73 -1.51 -3.91 -6.97
C LEU A 73 -2.43 -4.39 -8.10
N GLN A 74 -3.05 -5.56 -7.96
CA GLN A 74 -4.03 -6.06 -8.93
C GLN A 74 -5.20 -5.11 -9.11
N VAL A 75 -5.73 -4.55 -8.02
CA VAL A 75 -6.83 -3.59 -8.10
C VAL A 75 -6.39 -2.28 -8.74
N PHE A 76 -5.24 -1.74 -8.34
CA PHE A 76 -4.72 -0.49 -8.91
C PHE A 76 -4.45 -0.60 -10.40
N ALA A 77 -3.90 -1.73 -10.86
CA ALA A 77 -3.73 -1.99 -12.28
C ALA A 77 -5.09 -2.10 -13.00
N ALA A 78 -6.05 -2.82 -12.42
CA ALA A 78 -7.39 -2.95 -13.00
C ALA A 78 -8.15 -1.60 -13.05
N LEU A 79 -7.86 -0.67 -12.15
CA LEU A 79 -8.40 0.69 -12.16
C LEU A 79 -7.63 1.64 -13.08
N GLY A 80 -6.53 1.21 -13.70
CA GLY A 80 -5.67 2.04 -14.55
C GLY A 80 -4.85 3.08 -13.78
N MET A 81 -4.65 2.88 -12.47
CA MET A 81 -3.82 3.76 -11.64
C MET A 81 -2.33 3.48 -11.80
N ILE A 82 -1.98 2.23 -12.13
CA ILE A 82 -0.62 1.77 -12.46
C ILE A 82 -0.73 0.89 -13.71
N ASP A 83 0.33 0.83 -14.52
CA ASP A 83 0.28 0.08 -15.78
C ASP A 83 0.31 -1.44 -15.57
N GLU A 84 1.04 -1.90 -14.57
CA GLU A 84 1.24 -3.32 -14.25
C GLU A 84 1.11 -3.55 -12.74
N PRO A 85 0.62 -4.72 -12.28
CA PRO A 85 0.43 -5.01 -10.87
C PRO A 85 1.77 -5.36 -10.16
N THR A 86 2.69 -4.41 -10.13
CA THR A 86 4.06 -4.54 -9.60
C THR A 86 4.37 -3.45 -8.58
N ASP A 87 5.27 -3.74 -7.64
CA ASP A 87 5.72 -2.76 -6.64
C ASP A 87 6.43 -1.59 -7.32
N GLU A 88 7.18 -1.85 -8.40
CA GLU A 88 7.90 -0.85 -9.20
C GLU A 88 6.95 0.14 -9.88
N ALA A 89 5.85 -0.34 -10.46
CA ALA A 89 4.87 0.52 -11.11
C ALA A 89 4.15 1.43 -10.09
N LEU A 90 3.83 0.91 -8.90
CA LEU A 90 3.28 1.70 -7.82
C LEU A 90 4.28 2.74 -7.30
N GLU A 91 5.54 2.37 -7.14
CA GLU A 91 6.56 3.31 -6.69
C GLU A 91 6.77 4.45 -7.70
N ALA A 92 6.78 4.16 -9.00
CA ALA A 92 6.87 5.18 -10.04
C ALA A 92 5.74 6.21 -9.94
N VAL A 93 4.49 5.77 -9.77
CA VAL A 93 3.32 6.66 -9.62
C VAL A 93 3.37 7.42 -8.29
N ASN A 94 3.81 6.78 -7.22
CA ASN A 94 3.98 7.42 -5.90
C ASN A 94 4.99 8.57 -5.95
N GLN A 95 6.11 8.40 -6.65
CA GLN A 95 7.11 9.47 -6.82
C GLN A 95 6.55 10.66 -7.60
N VAL A 96 5.77 10.42 -8.66
CA VAL A 96 5.09 11.50 -9.41
C VAL A 96 4.10 12.24 -8.51
N TYR A 97 3.32 11.51 -7.73
CA TYR A 97 2.36 12.10 -6.79
C TYR A 97 3.06 12.98 -5.73
N LEU A 98 4.12 12.48 -5.11
CA LEU A 98 4.89 13.23 -4.11
C LEU A 98 5.50 14.50 -4.69
N ALA A 99 6.10 14.42 -5.88
CA ALA A 99 6.64 15.60 -6.57
C ALA A 99 5.55 16.65 -6.84
N SER A 100 4.38 16.23 -7.32
CA SER A 100 3.25 17.14 -7.57
C SER A 100 2.71 17.79 -6.29
N LYS A 101 2.83 17.09 -5.16
CA LYS A 101 2.39 17.59 -3.86
C LYS A 101 3.37 18.62 -3.29
N GLU A 102 4.68 18.36 -3.38
CA GLU A 102 5.72 19.30 -2.98
C GLU A 102 5.60 20.63 -3.73
N GLU A 103 5.41 20.59 -5.07
CA GLU A 103 5.15 21.79 -5.87
C GLU A 103 3.90 22.55 -5.38
N SER A 104 2.80 21.85 -5.10
CA SER A 104 1.57 22.48 -4.62
C SER A 104 1.70 23.10 -3.22
N ASP A 105 2.51 22.50 -2.34
CA ASP A 105 2.74 22.97 -0.98
C ASP A 105 3.69 24.19 -0.98
N GLU A 106 4.70 24.22 -1.87
CA GLU A 106 5.58 25.37 -2.09
C GLU A 106 4.81 26.58 -2.64
N ASP A 107 3.94 26.36 -3.64
CA ASP A 107 3.07 27.40 -4.19
C ASP A 107 2.13 27.97 -3.11
N ALA A 108 1.51 27.09 -2.31
CA ALA A 108 0.66 27.50 -1.20
C ALA A 108 1.43 28.28 -0.12
N HIS A 109 2.69 27.92 0.14
CA HIS A 109 3.57 28.65 1.06
C HIS A 109 3.90 30.04 0.52
N ALA A 110 4.33 30.15 -0.74
CA ALA A 110 4.70 31.41 -1.39
C ALA A 110 3.54 32.41 -1.44
N ILE A 111 2.31 31.94 -1.73
CA ILE A 111 1.09 32.76 -1.69
C ILE A 111 0.85 33.30 -0.27
N ARG A 112 1.00 32.48 0.77
CA ARG A 112 0.84 32.93 2.16
C ARG A 112 1.88 33.96 2.56
N THR A 113 3.14 33.82 2.12
CA THR A 113 4.20 34.80 2.48
C THR A 113 3.99 36.15 1.82
N GLN A 114 3.38 36.20 0.64
CA GLN A 114 3.08 37.45 -0.08
C GLN A 114 1.85 38.20 0.48
N GLN A 115 0.97 37.54 1.22
CA GLN A 115 -0.23 38.16 1.82
C GLN A 115 0.01 38.79 3.21
N VAL A 116 1.22 38.68 3.77
CA VAL A 116 1.56 39.23 5.10
C VAL A 116 2.46 40.48 5.05
N ASN A 117 2.73 41.01 3.85
CA ASN A 117 3.50 42.24 3.63
C ASN A 117 2.63 43.35 3.04
#